data_AF-A0A1S8M755-F1
#
_entry.id   AF-A0A1S8M755-F1
#
_cell.length_a   1.000
_cell.length_b   1.000
_cell.length_c   1.000
_cell.angle_alpha   90.00
_cell.angle_beta   90.00
_cell.angle_gamma   90.00
#
_symmetry.space_group_name_H-M   'P 1'
#
loop_
_entity.id
_entity.type
_entity.pdbx_description
1 polymer ?
#
loop_
_entity_poly.entity_id
_entity_poly.type
_entity_poly.pdbx_seq_one_letter_code
_entity_poly.pdbx_strand_id
1 'polypeptide(L)'
;MKKIIKVNLFFLSLIILQVIVGTIIEIVNSKYKLNFPVAMVIVQIILLIIPNIIYILVTKQSFKKVLRINPINLKSIVLIILITLFFIPIASFLANLTGLFFRNNVETVIRNMKGTPLIEMVFVLGIVPAFCEELLVRGSILSGYREVSIKKAAVINGFLFALLHLNPPQFLYTFALGTILSYLVYSCDSIFASMTSHFIFNTFTAVSSWFSMRKNANASASIRNLTLSGKITNLVFGAILAAIAVGIVIMLVRELMDINRDKVEMQESSIASKEGYTLRDKVNASMPILFSVILFLTYIYANLYKIL
;
A
#
# COMPACT_ATOMS: atom_id res chain seq x y z
N MET A 1 17.95 1.68 21.67
CA MET A 1 16.82 2.30 20.94
C MET A 1 15.66 1.32 20.85
N LYS A 2 14.44 1.77 21.15
CA LYS A 2 13.21 0.98 21.06
C LYS A 2 12.93 0.54 19.61
N LYS A 3 12.23 -0.57 19.43
CA LYS A 3 11.93 -1.16 18.10
C LYS A 3 11.23 -0.17 17.18
N ILE A 4 10.24 0.55 17.69
CA ILE A 4 9.48 1.55 16.94
C ILE A 4 10.37 2.70 16.43
N ILE A 5 11.39 3.12 17.18
CA ILE A 5 12.31 4.18 16.74
C ILE A 5 13.18 3.66 15.59
N LYS A 6 13.68 2.42 15.69
CA LYS A 6 14.49 1.79 14.64
C LYS A 6 13.71 1.64 13.34
N VAL A 7 12.45 1.20 13.41
CA VAL A 7 11.63 1.00 12.20
C VAL A 7 11.22 2.31 11.55
N ASN A 8 10.99 3.37 12.35
CA ASN A 8 10.64 4.70 11.81
C ASN A 8 11.85 5.37 11.17
N LEU A 9 13.05 5.20 11.73
CA LEU A 9 14.29 5.63 11.09
C LEU A 9 14.56 4.87 9.79
N PHE A 10 14.34 3.55 9.80
CA PHE A 10 14.42 2.75 8.58
C PHE A 10 13.47 3.26 7.50
N PHE A 11 12.21 3.55 7.85
CA PHE A 11 11.25 4.13 6.93
C PHE A 11 11.70 5.50 6.38
N LEU A 12 12.21 6.40 7.23
CA LEU A 12 12.76 7.67 6.78
C LEU A 12 13.91 7.47 5.78
N SER A 13 14.84 6.55 6.08
CA SER A 13 15.94 6.21 5.15
C SER A 13 15.44 5.68 3.81
N LEU A 14 14.34 4.92 3.79
CA LEU A 14 13.71 4.45 2.55
C LEU A 14 13.14 5.59 1.71
N ILE A 15 12.43 6.54 2.32
CA ILE A 15 11.90 7.69 1.57
C ILE A 15 13.04 8.53 0.99
N ILE A 16 14.11 8.77 1.76
CA ILE A 16 15.31 9.45 1.25
C ILE A 16 15.91 8.68 0.07
N LEU A 17 16.10 7.37 0.22
CA LEU A 17 16.64 6.51 -0.84
C LEU A 17 15.75 6.55 -2.08
N GLN A 18 14.43 6.50 -1.93
CA GLN A 18 13.47 6.51 -3.03
C GLN A 18 13.51 7.83 -3.82
N VAL A 19 13.66 8.97 -3.15
CA VAL A 19 13.82 10.28 -3.82
C VAL A 19 15.15 10.33 -4.61
N ILE A 20 16.25 9.88 -4.00
CA ILE A 20 17.58 9.90 -4.64
C ILE A 20 17.61 8.96 -5.85
N VAL A 21 17.27 7.68 -5.64
CA VAL A 21 17.32 6.65 -6.69
C VAL A 21 16.26 6.92 -7.76
N GLY A 22 15.08 7.43 -7.40
CA GLY A 22 14.07 7.83 -8.38
C GLY A 22 14.60 8.88 -9.36
N THR A 23 15.32 9.88 -8.83
CA THR A 23 15.98 10.92 -9.67
C THR A 23 17.05 10.31 -10.57
N ILE A 24 17.88 9.40 -10.05
CA ILE A 24 18.91 8.69 -10.83
C ILE A 24 18.27 7.87 -11.96
N ILE A 25 17.19 7.14 -11.66
CA ILE A 25 16.49 6.31 -12.63
C ILE A 25 15.84 7.16 -13.73
N GLU A 26 15.29 8.34 -13.41
CA GLU A 26 14.77 9.27 -14.41
C GLU A 26 15.87 9.71 -15.40
N ILE A 27 17.06 10.05 -14.89
CA ILE A 27 18.24 10.41 -15.69
C ILE A 27 18.70 9.22 -16.56
N VAL A 28 18.90 8.05 -15.97
CA VAL A 28 19.32 6.83 -16.69
C VAL A 28 18.30 6.48 -17.78
N ASN A 29 17.01 6.52 -17.47
CA ASN A 29 15.96 6.19 -18.43
C ASN A 29 15.91 7.17 -19.60
N SER A 30 16.14 8.47 -19.36
CA SER A 30 16.21 9.47 -20.44
C SER A 30 17.35 9.20 -21.44
N LYS A 31 18.46 8.62 -20.97
CA LYS A 31 19.64 8.32 -21.79
C LYS A 31 19.55 6.96 -22.49
N TYR A 32 19.11 5.93 -21.77
CA TYR A 32 19.19 4.54 -22.24
C TYR A 32 17.83 3.94 -22.65
N LYS A 33 16.72 4.65 -22.46
CA LYS A 33 15.36 4.21 -22.81
C LYS A 33 15.07 2.79 -22.34
N LEU A 34 15.17 2.58 -21.02
CA LEU A 34 14.98 1.28 -20.42
C LEU A 34 13.57 0.75 -20.73
N ASN A 35 13.46 -0.56 -20.90
CA ASN A 35 12.14 -1.20 -21.00
C ASN A 35 11.35 -0.91 -19.71
N PHE A 36 10.18 -0.26 -19.86
CA PHE A 36 9.42 0.26 -18.74
C PHE A 36 8.95 -0.83 -17.75
N PRO A 37 8.35 -1.96 -18.20
CA PRO A 37 8.08 -3.12 -17.34
C PRO A 37 9.29 -3.59 -16.53
N VAL A 38 10.45 -3.77 -17.18
CA VAL A 38 11.68 -4.23 -16.52
C VAL A 38 12.17 -3.21 -15.50
N ALA A 39 12.15 -1.92 -15.83
CA ALA A 39 12.54 -0.85 -14.92
C ALA A 39 11.68 -0.84 -13.64
N MET A 40 10.38 -1.07 -13.75
CA MET A 40 9.46 -1.15 -12.60
C MET A 40 9.82 -2.30 -11.65
N VAL A 41 10.18 -3.48 -12.18
CA VAL A 41 10.62 -4.62 -11.37
C VAL A 41 11.96 -4.33 -10.68
N ILE A 42 12.91 -3.76 -11.41
CA ILE A 42 14.23 -3.38 -10.87
C ILE A 42 14.07 -2.38 -9.72
N VAL A 43 13.21 -1.37 -9.88
CA VAL A 43 12.90 -0.38 -8.83
C VAL A 43 12.40 -1.06 -7.56
N GLN A 44 11.45 -1.99 -7.68
CA GLN A 44 10.88 -2.73 -6.55
C GLN A 44 11.95 -3.53 -5.80
N ILE A 45 12.87 -4.18 -6.52
CA ILE A 45 13.96 -4.95 -5.91
C ILE A 45 14.96 -4.03 -5.19
N ILE A 46 15.45 -2.98 -5.89
CA ILE A 46 16.49 -2.08 -5.37
C ILE A 46 15.98 -1.26 -4.19
N LEU A 47 14.74 -0.79 -4.24
CA LEU A 47 14.20 0.13 -3.23
C LEU A 47 13.47 -0.57 -2.09
N LEU A 48 12.89 -1.74 -2.32
CA LEU A 48 12.11 -2.41 -1.28
C LEU A 48 12.80 -3.69 -0.78
N ILE A 49 13.16 -4.62 -1.66
CA ILE A 49 13.71 -5.92 -1.24
C ILE A 49 15.09 -5.78 -0.59
N ILE A 50 16.03 -5.13 -1.27
CA ILE A 50 17.43 -5.03 -0.78
C ILE A 50 17.47 -4.30 0.58
N PRO A 51 16.88 -3.11 0.75
CA PRO A 51 16.87 -2.42 2.04
C PRO A 51 16.15 -3.21 3.13
N ASN A 52 15.08 -3.93 2.79
CA ASN A 52 14.35 -4.77 3.74
C ASN A 52 15.21 -5.92 4.26
N ILE A 53 15.92 -6.62 3.38
CA ILE A 53 16.85 -7.69 3.77
C ILE A 53 17.96 -7.12 4.65
N ILE A 54 18.58 -6.00 4.25
CA ILE A 54 19.61 -5.32 5.04
C ILE A 54 19.08 -4.97 6.43
N TYR A 55 17.87 -4.41 6.52
CA TYR A 55 17.25 -4.07 7.80
C TYR A 55 17.08 -5.29 8.71
N ILE A 56 16.54 -6.40 8.19
CA ILE A 56 16.35 -7.63 8.97
C ILE A 56 17.70 -8.17 9.47
N LEU A 57 18.74 -8.17 8.63
CA LEU A 57 20.08 -8.62 8.98
C LEU A 57 20.74 -7.72 10.03
N VAL A 58 20.74 -6.40 9.84
CA VAL A 58 21.34 -5.42 10.76
C VAL A 58 20.64 -5.43 12.12
N THR A 59 19.31 -5.60 12.12
CA THR A 59 18.54 -5.68 13.37
C THR A 59 18.52 -7.08 13.98
N LYS A 60 19.17 -8.07 13.35
CA LYS A 60 19.27 -9.47 13.78
C LYS A 60 17.90 -10.10 14.08
N GLN A 61 16.89 -9.72 13.29
CA GLN A 61 15.54 -10.25 13.46
C GLN A 61 15.38 -11.58 12.74
N SER A 62 14.54 -12.46 13.28
CA SER A 62 14.20 -13.72 12.62
C SER A 62 13.24 -13.45 11.46
N PHE A 63 13.61 -13.86 10.24
CA PHE A 63 12.75 -13.79 9.05
C PHE A 63 11.38 -14.41 9.29
N LYS A 64 11.31 -15.61 9.88
CA LYS A 64 10.04 -16.28 10.18
C LYS A 64 9.16 -15.43 11.10
N LYS A 65 9.74 -14.84 12.15
CA LYS A 65 9.00 -13.96 13.06
C LYS A 65 8.52 -12.72 12.33
N VAL A 66 9.40 -12.01 11.62
CA VAL A 66 9.07 -10.76 10.91
C VAL A 66 8.01 -10.98 9.85
N LEU A 67 8.23 -11.96 8.97
CA LEU A 67 7.39 -12.23 7.80
C LEU A 67 6.13 -13.03 8.12
N ARG A 68 6.01 -13.65 9.30
CA ARG A 68 4.80 -14.42 9.69
C ARG A 68 4.40 -15.42 8.59
N ILE A 69 5.34 -16.29 8.21
CA ILE A 69 5.10 -17.29 7.16
C ILE A 69 4.30 -18.45 7.78
N ASN A 70 3.00 -18.24 7.89
CA ASN A 70 2.04 -19.20 8.44
C ASN A 70 0.95 -19.52 7.41
N PRO A 71 0.44 -20.75 7.35
CA PRO A 71 -0.64 -21.11 6.44
C PRO A 71 -1.95 -20.39 6.80
N ILE A 72 -2.81 -20.21 5.79
CA ILE A 72 -4.13 -19.59 5.92
C ILE A 72 -5.18 -20.64 5.59
N ASN A 73 -6.22 -20.74 6.39
CA ASN A 73 -7.32 -21.67 6.14
C ASN A 73 -8.20 -21.18 4.97
N LEU A 74 -8.90 -22.11 4.32
CA LEU A 74 -9.70 -21.80 3.13
C LEU A 74 -10.81 -20.76 3.40
N LYS A 75 -11.46 -20.81 4.57
CA LYS A 75 -12.50 -19.83 4.94
C LYS A 75 -11.92 -18.40 5.00
N SER A 76 -10.72 -18.25 5.56
CA SER A 76 -10.00 -16.98 5.60
C SER A 76 -9.64 -16.48 4.21
N ILE A 77 -9.21 -17.38 3.30
CA ILE A 77 -8.94 -17.00 1.89
C ILE A 77 -10.21 -16.46 1.23
N VAL A 78 -11.37 -17.13 1.40
CA VAL A 78 -12.65 -16.66 0.86
C VAL A 78 -13.03 -15.30 1.43
N LEU A 79 -12.94 -15.09 2.74
CA LEU A 79 -13.22 -13.80 3.37
C LEU A 79 -12.27 -12.71 2.87
N ILE A 80 -10.98 -13.01 2.70
CA ILE A 80 -9.99 -12.08 2.16
C ILE A 80 -10.37 -11.65 0.73
N ILE A 81 -10.75 -12.60 -0.13
CA ILE A 81 -11.23 -12.30 -1.49
C ILE A 81 -12.45 -11.37 -1.44
N LEU A 82 -13.44 -11.69 -0.61
CA LEU A 82 -14.65 -10.86 -0.46
C LEU A 82 -14.32 -9.45 0.05
N ILE A 83 -13.45 -9.34 1.06
CA ILE A 83 -12.96 -8.05 1.57
C ILE A 83 -12.33 -7.24 0.44
N THR A 84 -11.47 -7.86 -0.38
CA THR A 84 -10.84 -7.17 -1.51
C THR A 84 -11.86 -6.71 -2.55
N LEU A 85 -12.84 -7.53 -2.89
CA LEU A 85 -13.87 -7.19 -3.88
C LEU A 85 -14.75 -6.02 -3.39
N PHE A 86 -15.15 -6.03 -2.13
CA PHE A 86 -15.89 -4.91 -1.54
C PHE A 86 -15.01 -3.69 -1.28
N PHE A 87 -13.68 -3.84 -1.23
CA PHE A 87 -12.79 -2.68 -1.15
C PHE A 87 -12.71 -1.89 -2.47
N ILE A 88 -12.97 -2.51 -3.63
CA ILE A 88 -12.91 -1.84 -4.95
C ILE A 88 -13.76 -0.55 -5.02
N PRO A 89 -15.06 -0.53 -4.68
CA PRO A 89 -15.85 0.71 -4.70
C PRO A 89 -15.33 1.77 -3.73
N ILE A 90 -14.79 1.37 -2.57
CA ILE A 90 -14.15 2.30 -1.61
C ILE A 90 -12.92 2.95 -2.26
N ALA A 91 -12.04 2.14 -2.85
CA ALA A 91 -10.84 2.61 -3.53
C ALA A 91 -11.18 3.52 -4.71
N SER A 92 -12.18 3.16 -5.52
CA SER A 92 -12.64 3.97 -6.65
C SER A 92 -13.15 5.34 -6.21
N PHE A 93 -13.94 5.40 -5.14
CA PHE A 93 -14.43 6.68 -4.60
C PHE A 93 -13.28 7.55 -4.09
N LEU A 94 -12.35 6.98 -3.32
CA LEU A 94 -11.18 7.69 -2.79
C LEU A 94 -10.24 8.17 -3.91
N ALA A 95 -10.05 7.37 -4.95
CA ALA A 95 -9.30 7.75 -6.14
C ALA A 95 -9.97 8.92 -6.87
N ASN A 96 -11.30 8.90 -7.02
CA ASN A 96 -12.05 9.99 -7.65
C ASN A 96 -12.00 11.28 -6.82
N LEU A 97 -12.02 11.21 -5.49
CA LEU A 97 -11.85 12.39 -4.63
C LEU A 97 -10.50 13.08 -4.85
N THR A 98 -9.40 12.33 -4.83
CA THR A 98 -8.08 12.91 -5.12
C THR A 98 -7.95 13.35 -6.59
N GLY A 99 -8.62 12.65 -7.50
CA GLY A 99 -8.69 12.98 -8.91
C GLY A 99 -9.35 14.31 -9.21
N LEU A 100 -10.12 14.90 -8.29
CA LEU A 100 -10.64 16.27 -8.44
C LEU A 100 -9.51 17.32 -8.49
N PHE A 101 -8.42 17.07 -7.76
CA PHE A 101 -7.33 18.02 -7.56
C PHE A 101 -6.08 17.66 -8.37
N PHE A 102 -5.84 16.37 -8.59
CA PHE A 102 -4.59 15.88 -9.20
C PHE A 102 -4.86 15.08 -10.49
N ARG A 103 -3.95 15.17 -11.46
CA ARG A 103 -3.90 14.27 -12.63
C ARG A 103 -3.47 12.89 -12.15
N ASN A 104 -4.17 11.87 -12.63
CA ASN A 104 -3.86 10.51 -12.21
C ASN A 104 -2.62 9.99 -12.96
N ASN A 105 -1.49 9.91 -12.27
CA ASN A 105 -0.25 9.34 -12.81
C ASN A 105 -0.38 7.86 -13.22
N VAL A 106 -1.39 7.14 -12.71
CA VAL A 106 -1.71 5.77 -13.13
C VAL A 106 -2.01 5.74 -14.63
N GLU A 107 -2.64 6.77 -15.19
CA GLU A 107 -2.87 6.88 -16.63
C GLU A 107 -1.56 6.92 -17.43
N THR A 108 -0.54 7.62 -16.91
CA THR A 108 0.81 7.65 -17.51
C THR A 108 1.48 6.28 -17.45
N VAL A 109 1.40 5.58 -16.32
CA VAL A 109 1.92 4.20 -16.17
C VAL A 109 1.22 3.27 -17.16
N ILE A 110 -0.10 3.31 -17.23
CA ILE A 110 -0.91 2.51 -18.17
C ILE A 110 -0.53 2.82 -19.62
N ARG A 111 -0.37 4.11 -19.97
CA ARG A 111 0.05 4.51 -21.33
C ARG A 111 1.45 4.00 -21.68
N ASN A 112 2.39 4.04 -20.74
CA ASN A 112 3.75 3.50 -20.93
C ASN A 112 3.78 1.96 -20.99
N MET A 113 2.72 1.30 -20.53
CA MET A 113 2.50 -0.15 -20.63
C MET A 113 1.67 -0.53 -21.87
N LYS A 114 1.44 0.40 -22.80
CA LYS A 114 0.67 0.12 -24.03
C LYS A 114 1.40 -0.89 -24.91
N GLY A 115 0.71 -1.96 -25.26
CA GLY A 115 1.25 -3.08 -26.04
C GLY A 115 1.79 -4.23 -25.20
N THR A 116 1.91 -4.06 -23.87
CA THR A 116 2.36 -5.13 -22.97
C THR A 116 1.32 -6.27 -22.92
N PRO A 117 1.73 -7.55 -23.05
CA PRO A 117 0.85 -8.70 -22.87
C PRO A 117 0.21 -8.73 -21.47
N LEU A 118 -1.02 -9.25 -21.37
CA LEU A 118 -1.75 -9.26 -20.10
C LEU A 118 -0.99 -9.97 -18.97
N ILE A 119 -0.34 -11.10 -19.29
CA ILE A 119 0.42 -11.88 -18.30
C ILE A 119 1.58 -11.04 -17.73
N GLU A 120 2.31 -10.33 -18.58
CA GLU A 120 3.40 -9.44 -18.15
C GLU A 120 2.86 -8.27 -17.33
N MET A 121 1.71 -7.70 -17.72
CA MET A 121 1.07 -6.60 -16.98
C MET A 121 0.62 -7.06 -15.58
N VAL A 122 0.03 -8.25 -15.46
CA VAL A 122 -0.35 -8.84 -14.16
C VAL A 122 0.88 -9.18 -13.32
N PHE A 123 1.96 -9.66 -13.93
CA PHE A 123 3.19 -9.92 -13.22
C PHE A 123 3.79 -8.64 -12.62
N VAL A 124 3.95 -7.60 -13.45
CA VAL A 124 4.62 -6.34 -13.05
C VAL A 124 3.77 -5.47 -12.12
N LEU A 125 2.46 -5.40 -12.33
CA LEU A 125 1.57 -4.53 -11.53
C LEU A 125 0.86 -5.28 -10.39
N GLY A 126 0.64 -6.59 -10.54
CA GLY A 126 -0.03 -7.42 -9.55
C GLY A 126 0.94 -8.15 -8.63
N ILE A 127 1.69 -9.11 -9.18
CA ILE A 127 2.51 -10.06 -8.40
C ILE A 127 3.70 -9.35 -7.73
N VAL A 128 4.48 -8.58 -8.50
CA VAL A 128 5.71 -7.97 -7.99
C VAL A 128 5.43 -7.00 -6.82
N PRO A 129 4.47 -6.06 -6.89
CA PRO A 129 4.12 -5.20 -5.76
C PRO A 129 3.57 -5.98 -4.57
N ALA A 130 2.63 -6.92 -4.82
CA ALA A 130 2.05 -7.74 -3.77
C ALA A 130 3.08 -8.59 -3.03
N PHE A 131 4.21 -8.91 -3.66
CA PHE A 131 5.33 -9.57 -3.00
C PHE A 131 6.26 -8.57 -2.31
N CYS A 132 6.84 -7.63 -3.07
CA CYS A 132 7.89 -6.73 -2.60
C CYS A 132 7.41 -5.76 -1.51
N GLU A 133 6.26 -5.14 -1.72
CA GLU A 133 5.72 -4.14 -0.80
C GLU A 133 5.23 -4.80 0.49
N GLU A 134 4.61 -5.98 0.41
CA GLU A 134 4.15 -6.69 1.62
C GLU A 134 5.30 -7.16 2.49
N LEU A 135 6.37 -7.72 1.90
CA LEU A 135 7.56 -8.14 2.65
C LEU A 135 8.16 -6.98 3.45
N LEU A 136 8.18 -5.78 2.86
CA LEU A 136 8.68 -4.59 3.52
C LEU A 136 7.69 -4.05 4.56
N VAL A 137 6.46 -3.79 4.13
CA VAL A 137 5.50 -2.99 4.91
C VAL A 137 4.79 -3.83 5.96
N ARG A 138 4.31 -5.04 5.62
CA ARG A 138 3.61 -5.95 6.55
C ARG A 138 4.56 -6.90 7.26
N GLY A 139 5.66 -7.24 6.62
CA GLY A 139 6.77 -7.92 7.27
C GLY A 139 7.48 -6.97 8.23
N SER A 140 8.46 -6.22 7.73
CA SER A 140 9.37 -5.44 8.60
C SER A 140 8.72 -4.27 9.30
N ILE A 141 8.02 -3.38 8.58
CA ILE A 141 7.49 -2.15 9.17
C ILE A 141 6.44 -2.45 10.24
N LEU A 142 5.40 -3.22 9.90
CA LEU A 142 4.34 -3.59 10.84
C LEU A 142 4.87 -4.39 12.04
N SER A 143 5.91 -5.23 11.86
CA SER A 143 6.52 -5.95 12.97
C SER A 143 7.15 -5.03 14.03
N GLY A 144 7.64 -3.85 13.63
CA GLY A 144 8.16 -2.84 14.54
C GLY A 144 7.09 -2.21 15.44
N TYR A 145 5.81 -2.35 15.07
CA TYR A 145 4.64 -1.91 15.84
C TYR A 145 3.94 -3.05 16.59
N ARG A 146 4.56 -4.22 16.77
CA ARG A 146 3.96 -5.36 17.51
C ARG A 146 3.52 -5.03 18.92
N GLU A 147 4.15 -4.06 19.55
CA GLU A 147 3.80 -3.60 20.90
C GLU A 147 2.75 -2.47 20.86
N VAL A 148 2.16 -2.18 19.72
CA VAL A 148 1.09 -1.17 19.56
C VAL A 148 -0.22 -1.91 19.31
N SER A 149 -1.34 -1.38 19.83
CA SER A 149 -2.64 -1.99 19.56
C SER A 149 -2.91 -2.03 18.06
N ILE A 150 -3.54 -3.10 17.56
CA ILE A 150 -3.78 -3.28 16.13
C ILE A 150 -4.48 -2.05 15.50
N LYS A 151 -5.44 -1.44 16.20
CA LYS A 151 -6.12 -0.22 15.74
C LYS A 151 -5.15 0.90 15.35
N LYS A 152 -4.15 1.16 16.20
CA LYS A 152 -3.14 2.21 15.97
C LYS A 152 -2.08 1.74 14.97
N ALA A 153 -1.61 0.49 15.11
CA ALA A 153 -0.59 -0.08 14.23
C ALA A 153 -1.07 -0.12 12.76
N ALA A 154 -2.32 -0.51 12.53
CA ALA A 154 -2.92 -0.56 11.19
C ALA A 154 -3.03 0.83 10.55
N VAL A 155 -3.52 1.83 11.29
CA VAL A 155 -3.61 3.21 10.79
C VAL A 155 -2.23 3.77 10.48
N ILE A 156 -1.25 3.58 11.37
CA ILE A 156 0.12 4.06 11.12
C ILE A 156 0.73 3.32 9.92
N ASN A 157 0.62 1.99 9.86
CA ASN A 157 1.18 1.20 8.76
C ASN A 157 0.53 1.54 7.41
N GLY A 158 -0.78 1.77 7.38
CA GLY A 158 -1.47 2.27 6.19
C GLY A 158 -1.01 3.67 5.78
N PHE A 159 -0.77 4.56 6.74
CA PHE A 159 -0.27 5.91 6.46
C PHE A 159 1.15 5.87 5.88
N LEU A 160 2.03 5.05 6.45
CA LEU A 160 3.37 4.84 5.92
C LEU A 160 3.33 4.20 4.53
N PHE A 161 2.40 3.29 4.28
CA PHE A 161 2.19 2.71 2.95
C PHE A 161 1.79 3.78 1.93
N ALA A 162 0.85 4.67 2.27
CA ALA A 162 0.46 5.78 1.39
C ALA A 162 1.62 6.76 1.11
N LEU A 163 2.42 7.08 2.13
CA LEU A 163 3.62 7.92 1.95
C LEU A 163 4.65 7.28 1.03
N LEU A 164 4.84 5.96 1.10
CA LEU A 164 5.80 5.21 0.26
C LEU A 164 5.48 5.35 -1.24
N HIS A 165 4.24 5.65 -1.61
CA HIS A 165 3.87 5.82 -3.02
C HIS A 165 4.35 7.15 -3.61
N LEU A 166 4.69 8.14 -2.78
CA LEU A 166 5.09 9.49 -3.22
C LEU A 166 4.13 10.10 -4.29
N ASN A 167 2.84 9.74 -4.23
CA ASN A 167 1.87 10.03 -5.29
C ASN A 167 0.50 10.46 -4.72
N PRO A 168 0.17 11.76 -4.73
CA PRO A 168 -1.05 12.29 -4.12
C PRO A 168 -2.36 11.70 -4.66
N PRO A 169 -2.55 11.49 -5.98
CA PRO A 169 -3.68 10.72 -6.52
C PRO A 169 -3.91 9.34 -5.90
N GLN A 170 -2.86 8.71 -5.38
CA GLN A 170 -2.97 7.36 -4.80
C GLN A 170 -3.13 7.36 -3.29
N PHE A 171 -2.86 8.50 -2.65
CA PHE A 171 -2.66 8.56 -1.21
C PHE A 171 -3.87 8.04 -0.40
N LEU A 172 -5.08 8.49 -0.72
CA LEU A 172 -6.26 8.13 0.08
C LEU A 172 -6.62 6.64 -0.02
N TYR A 173 -6.63 6.07 -1.23
CA TYR A 173 -7.01 4.66 -1.38
C TYR A 173 -5.89 3.73 -0.92
N THR A 174 -4.62 4.08 -1.12
CA THR A 174 -3.49 3.28 -0.61
C THR A 174 -3.43 3.35 0.91
N PHE A 175 -3.78 4.48 1.53
CA PHE A 175 -3.93 4.58 2.99
C PHE A 175 -4.99 3.61 3.53
N ALA A 176 -6.17 3.61 2.90
CA ALA A 176 -7.28 2.74 3.30
C ALA A 176 -6.96 1.26 3.09
N LEU A 177 -6.44 0.88 1.91
CA LEU A 177 -5.96 -0.47 1.61
C LEU A 177 -4.88 -0.88 2.60
N GLY A 178 -3.92 0.02 2.78
CA GLY A 178 -2.89 0.07 3.80
C GLY A 178 -3.33 -0.52 5.13
N THR A 179 -4.34 0.13 5.69
CA THR A 179 -4.95 -0.16 6.99
C THR A 179 -5.64 -1.52 7.00
N ILE A 180 -6.43 -1.85 5.96
CA ILE A 180 -7.16 -3.13 5.87
C ILE A 180 -6.17 -4.31 5.83
N LEU A 181 -5.14 -4.23 4.99
CA LEU A 181 -4.14 -5.29 4.86
C LEU A 181 -3.40 -5.56 6.18
N SER A 182 -3.15 -4.55 7.02
CA SER A 182 -2.59 -4.76 8.36
C SER A 182 -3.55 -5.56 9.26
N TYR A 183 -4.86 -5.32 9.19
CA TYR A 183 -5.86 -6.14 9.88
C TYR A 183 -5.88 -7.58 9.36
N LEU A 184 -5.72 -7.81 8.05
CA LEU A 184 -5.68 -9.18 7.50
C LEU A 184 -4.49 -9.98 8.04
N VAL A 185 -3.29 -9.38 8.05
CA VAL A 185 -2.08 -10.01 8.61
C VAL A 185 -2.21 -10.24 10.10
N TYR A 186 -2.82 -9.31 10.83
CA TYR A 186 -3.10 -9.46 12.25
C TYR A 186 -4.09 -10.60 12.50
N SER A 187 -5.20 -10.65 11.78
CA SER A 187 -6.24 -11.68 11.95
C SER A 187 -5.70 -13.07 11.65
N CYS A 188 -4.94 -13.22 10.55
CA CYS A 188 -4.47 -14.54 10.10
C CYS A 188 -3.13 -14.97 10.72
N ASP A 189 -2.44 -14.07 11.43
CA ASP A 189 -1.01 -14.13 11.73
C ASP A 189 -0.18 -14.56 10.50
N SER A 190 -0.49 -14.00 9.33
CA SER A 190 0.15 -14.45 8.08
C SER A 190 0.28 -13.33 7.06
N ILE A 191 1.48 -13.15 6.50
CA ILE A 191 1.72 -12.19 5.42
C ILE A 191 1.01 -12.59 4.12
N PHE A 192 0.75 -13.88 3.91
CA PHE A 192 0.02 -14.33 2.74
C PHE A 192 -1.39 -13.74 2.67
N ALA A 193 -1.94 -13.28 3.81
CA ALA A 193 -3.26 -12.69 3.86
C ALA A 193 -3.29 -11.35 3.14
N SER A 194 -2.28 -10.49 3.40
CA SER A 194 -2.16 -9.23 2.69
C SER A 194 -1.64 -9.42 1.27
N MET A 195 -0.69 -10.33 1.02
CA MET A 195 -0.20 -10.63 -0.33
C MET A 195 -1.34 -11.06 -1.26
N THR A 196 -2.24 -11.92 -0.78
CA THR A 196 -3.40 -12.37 -1.56
C THR A 196 -4.33 -11.20 -1.88
N SER A 197 -4.72 -10.41 -0.87
CA SER A 197 -5.61 -9.26 -1.06
C SER A 197 -5.00 -8.20 -1.98
N HIS A 198 -3.73 -7.85 -1.78
CA HIS A 198 -3.01 -6.87 -2.59
C HIS A 198 -2.86 -7.35 -4.04
N PHE A 199 -2.50 -8.62 -4.25
CA PHE A 199 -2.43 -9.22 -5.58
C PHE A 199 -3.77 -9.15 -6.31
N ILE A 200 -4.88 -9.51 -5.65
CA ILE A 200 -6.22 -9.47 -6.24
C ILE A 200 -6.59 -8.03 -6.61
N PHE A 201 -6.39 -7.07 -5.71
CA PHE A 201 -6.73 -5.67 -5.92
C PHE A 201 -5.96 -5.08 -7.12
N ASN A 202 -4.65 -5.29 -7.17
CA ASN A 202 -3.82 -4.77 -8.24
C ASN A 202 -4.07 -5.50 -9.56
N THR A 203 -4.29 -6.82 -9.53
CA THR A 203 -4.62 -7.61 -10.73
C THR A 203 -5.96 -7.17 -11.32
N PHE A 204 -6.98 -6.94 -10.49
CA PHE A 204 -8.26 -6.40 -10.94
C PHE A 204 -8.06 -5.06 -11.67
N THR A 205 -7.26 -4.17 -11.08
CA THR A 205 -6.95 -2.85 -11.67
C THR A 205 -6.17 -2.98 -12.98
N ALA A 206 -5.15 -3.86 -13.02
CA ALA A 206 -4.31 -4.10 -14.20
C ALA A 206 -5.11 -4.70 -15.36
N VAL A 207 -5.91 -5.74 -15.09
CA VAL A 207 -6.78 -6.40 -16.07
C VAL A 207 -7.81 -5.42 -16.63
N SER A 208 -8.47 -4.64 -15.76
CA SER A 208 -9.45 -3.63 -16.17
C SER A 208 -8.83 -2.57 -17.07
N SER A 209 -7.62 -2.13 -16.73
CA SER A 209 -6.85 -1.16 -17.53
C SER A 209 -6.47 -1.73 -18.89
N TRP A 210 -5.96 -2.96 -18.92
CA TRP A 210 -5.55 -3.63 -20.15
C TRP A 210 -6.71 -3.79 -21.15
N PHE A 211 -7.88 -4.21 -20.67
CA PHE A 211 -9.08 -4.32 -21.52
C PHE A 211 -9.56 -2.96 -22.03
N SER A 212 -9.52 -1.92 -21.19
CA SER A 212 -9.91 -0.56 -21.57
C SER A 212 -9.05 -0.04 -22.72
N MET A 213 -7.73 -0.25 -22.65
CA MET A 213 -6.79 0.14 -23.71
C MET A 213 -7.05 -0.57 -25.03
N ARG A 214 -7.38 -1.87 -25.02
CA ARG A 214 -7.64 -2.65 -26.24
C ARG A 214 -8.90 -2.24 -26.96
N LYS A 215 -9.92 -1.79 -26.24
CA LYS A 215 -11.17 -1.34 -26.83
C LYS A 215 -11.07 0.05 -27.46
N ASN A 216 -9.90 0.72 -27.40
CA ASN A 216 -9.75 2.16 -27.60
C ASN A 216 -10.84 2.96 -26.88
N ALA A 217 -11.41 2.38 -25.82
CA ALA A 217 -12.29 3.10 -24.94
C ALA A 217 -11.40 4.17 -24.33
N ASN A 218 -11.83 5.43 -24.39
CA ASN A 218 -11.23 6.47 -23.56
C ASN A 218 -11.21 5.87 -22.15
N ALA A 219 -10.02 5.57 -21.62
CA ALA A 219 -9.87 5.10 -20.25
C ALA A 219 -10.75 5.99 -19.40
N SER A 220 -11.68 5.39 -18.63
CA SER A 220 -12.83 6.05 -17.99
C SER A 220 -12.54 7.52 -17.76
N ALA A 221 -13.20 8.40 -18.54
CA ALA A 221 -12.82 9.81 -18.63
C ALA A 221 -12.54 10.34 -17.23
N SER A 222 -11.31 10.82 -17.01
CA SER A 222 -10.88 11.35 -15.71
C SER A 222 -11.98 12.23 -15.14
N ILE A 223 -12.28 12.08 -13.86
CA ILE A 223 -13.35 12.85 -13.20
C ILE A 223 -13.20 14.36 -13.43
N ARG A 224 -11.97 14.84 -13.69
CA ARG A 224 -11.66 16.22 -14.07
C ARG A 224 -12.33 16.69 -15.35
N ASN A 225 -12.43 15.80 -16.34
CA ASN A 225 -12.94 16.06 -17.68
C ASN A 225 -14.48 15.97 -17.75
N LEU A 226 -15.14 15.54 -16.68
CA LEU A 226 -16.59 15.52 -16.59
C LEU A 226 -17.15 16.94 -16.38
N THR A 227 -18.40 17.15 -16.83
CA THR A 227 -19.18 18.35 -16.48
C THR A 227 -19.37 18.42 -14.97
N LEU A 228 -19.73 19.60 -14.44
CA LEU A 228 -20.02 19.75 -13.01
C LEU A 228 -21.09 18.75 -12.53
N SER A 229 -22.17 18.59 -13.30
CA SER A 229 -23.21 17.59 -13.02
C SER A 229 -22.62 16.17 -13.03
N GLY A 230 -21.80 15.83 -14.03
CA GLY A 230 -21.14 14.51 -14.09
C GLY A 230 -20.22 14.24 -12.90
N LYS A 231 -19.48 15.24 -12.43
CA LYS A 231 -18.66 15.16 -11.19
C LYS A 231 -19.52 14.87 -9.98
N ILE A 232 -20.59 15.64 -9.78
CA ILE A 232 -21.50 15.48 -8.64
C ILE A 232 -22.14 14.10 -8.66
N THR A 233 -22.69 13.66 -9.81
CA THR A 233 -23.32 12.34 -9.95
C THR A 233 -22.33 11.22 -9.64
N ASN A 234 -21.10 11.30 -10.19
CA ASN A 234 -20.08 10.29 -9.94
C ASN A 234 -19.68 10.21 -8.46
N LEU A 235 -19.48 11.37 -7.80
CA LEU A 235 -19.10 11.42 -6.38
C LEU A 235 -20.23 10.96 -5.46
N VAL A 236 -21.47 11.38 -5.70
CA VAL A 236 -22.62 10.97 -4.86
C VAL A 236 -22.87 9.48 -4.98
N PHE A 237 -22.92 8.96 -6.21
CA PHE A 237 -23.10 7.52 -6.43
C PHE A 237 -21.93 6.71 -5.86
N GLY A 238 -20.69 7.16 -6.09
CA GLY A 238 -19.49 6.56 -5.52
C GLY A 238 -19.49 6.56 -4.00
N ALA A 239 -19.93 7.65 -3.36
CA ALA A 239 -20.02 7.76 -1.90
C ALA A 239 -21.03 6.78 -1.31
N ILE A 240 -22.20 6.61 -1.94
CA ILE A 240 -23.22 5.64 -1.50
C ILE A 240 -22.67 4.22 -1.57
N LEU A 241 -22.08 3.83 -2.71
CA LEU A 241 -21.49 2.50 -2.87
C LEU A 241 -20.33 2.28 -1.90
N ALA A 242 -19.46 3.26 -1.72
CA ALA A 242 -18.35 3.19 -0.77
C ALA A 242 -18.85 3.06 0.68
N ALA A 243 -19.90 3.77 1.07
CA ALA A 243 -20.46 3.68 2.43
C ALA A 243 -21.03 2.30 2.73
N ILE A 244 -21.80 1.73 1.80
CA ILE A 244 -22.32 0.35 1.92
C ILE A 244 -21.14 -0.64 2.00
N ALA A 245 -20.17 -0.48 1.10
CA ALA A 245 -18.99 -1.33 1.06
C ALA A 245 -18.14 -1.26 2.34
N VAL A 246 -17.97 -0.08 2.95
CA VAL A 246 -17.27 0.07 4.24
C VAL A 246 -17.97 -0.75 5.33
N GLY A 247 -19.30 -0.69 5.41
CA GLY A 247 -20.07 -1.50 6.35
C GLY A 247 -19.81 -3.00 6.17
N ILE A 248 -19.86 -3.48 4.93
CA ILE A 248 -19.60 -4.88 4.58
C ILE A 248 -18.16 -5.27 4.90
N VAL A 249 -17.16 -4.46 4.51
CA VAL A 249 -15.74 -4.73 4.80
C VAL A 249 -15.50 -4.82 6.31
N ILE A 250 -16.09 -3.93 7.11
CA ILE A 250 -15.97 -4.00 8.58
C ILE A 250 -16.56 -5.30 9.12
N MET A 251 -17.73 -5.72 8.63
CA MET A 251 -18.35 -6.99 9.02
C MET A 251 -17.47 -8.19 8.64
N LEU A 252 -16.96 -8.23 7.41
CA LEU A 252 -16.11 -9.32 6.93
C LEU A 252 -14.76 -9.39 7.66
N VAL A 253 -14.16 -8.24 8.01
CA VAL A 253 -12.93 -8.20 8.81
C VAL A 253 -13.19 -8.71 10.23
N ARG A 254 -14.33 -8.37 10.84
CA ARG A 254 -14.71 -8.92 12.17
C ARG A 254 -14.89 -10.44 12.10
N GLU A 255 -15.62 -10.93 11.11
CA GLU A 255 -15.77 -12.38 10.88
C GLU A 255 -14.41 -13.06 10.69
N LEU A 256 -13.50 -12.44 9.92
CA LEU A 256 -12.14 -12.97 9.72
C LEU A 256 -11.35 -13.05 11.04
N MET A 257 -11.51 -12.06 11.92
CA MET A 257 -10.93 -12.07 13.26
C MET A 257 -11.54 -13.17 14.13
N ASP A 258 -12.86 -13.34 14.08
CA ASP A 258 -13.59 -14.32 14.90
C ASP A 258 -13.24 -15.76 14.50
N ILE A 259 -13.14 -16.08 13.20
CA ILE A 259 -12.71 -17.42 12.77
C ILE A 259 -11.23 -17.72 13.04
N ASN A 260 -10.43 -16.69 13.33
CA ASN A 260 -9.01 -16.82 13.71
C ASN A 260 -8.78 -16.36 15.16
N ARG A 261 -9.80 -16.46 16.02
CA ARG A 261 -9.80 -15.91 17.38
C ARG A 261 -8.58 -16.32 18.20
N ASP A 262 -8.17 -17.59 18.14
CA ASP A 262 -6.99 -18.08 18.86
C ASP A 262 -5.71 -17.29 18.49
N LYS A 263 -5.53 -17.00 17.19
CA LYS A 263 -4.37 -16.22 16.70
C LYS A 263 -4.46 -14.75 17.12
N VAL A 264 -5.66 -14.20 17.15
CA VAL A 264 -5.93 -12.83 17.60
C VAL A 264 -5.61 -12.70 19.09
N GLU A 265 -6.13 -13.60 19.93
CA GLU A 265 -5.91 -13.62 21.38
C GLU A 265 -4.42 -13.84 21.74
N MET A 266 -3.71 -14.70 20.99
CA MET A 266 -2.26 -14.85 21.12
C MET A 266 -1.50 -13.55 20.81
N GLN A 267 -1.95 -12.77 19.82
CA GLN A 267 -1.33 -11.48 19.53
C GLN A 267 -1.69 -10.42 20.56
N GLU A 268 -2.93 -10.36 21.03
CA GLU A 268 -3.36 -9.43 22.09
C GLU A 268 -2.63 -9.68 23.42
N SER A 269 -2.45 -10.94 23.82
CA SER A 269 -1.67 -11.29 25.01
C SER A 269 -0.20 -10.88 24.89
N SER A 270 0.42 -11.06 23.71
CA SER A 270 1.79 -10.58 23.45
C SER A 270 1.91 -9.05 23.47
N ILE A 271 0.84 -8.33 23.12
CA ILE A 271 0.74 -6.89 23.23
C ILE A 271 0.62 -6.50 24.71
N ALA A 272 -0.17 -7.22 25.51
CA ALA A 272 -0.39 -6.89 26.92
C ALA A 272 0.87 -7.00 27.79
N SER A 273 1.82 -7.88 27.46
CA SER A 273 3.10 -8.07 28.18
C SER A 273 4.17 -6.99 27.87
N LYS A 274 3.76 -5.73 27.73
CA LYS A 274 4.48 -4.66 27.02
C LYS A 274 5.66 -4.05 27.78
N GLU A 275 6.69 -3.61 27.05
CA GLU A 275 7.63 -2.58 27.53
C GLU A 275 6.90 -1.23 27.67
N GLY A 276 7.09 -0.52 28.79
CA GLY A 276 6.58 0.84 28.97
C GLY A 276 7.24 1.85 28.02
N TYR A 277 6.45 2.76 27.45
CA TYR A 277 6.93 3.86 26.60
C TYR A 277 6.78 5.19 27.33
N THR A 278 7.90 5.87 27.56
CA THR A 278 7.91 7.23 28.12
C THR A 278 7.41 8.25 27.09
N LEU A 279 7.08 9.47 27.54
CA LEU A 279 6.76 10.57 26.63
C LEU A 279 7.91 10.84 25.65
N ARG A 280 9.15 10.80 26.14
CA ARG A 280 10.36 10.98 25.33
C ARG A 280 10.50 9.91 24.24
N ASP A 281 10.18 8.65 24.55
CA ASP A 281 10.19 7.57 23.56
C ASP A 281 9.17 7.81 22.44
N LYS A 282 7.97 8.28 22.80
CA LYS A 282 6.90 8.59 21.82
C LYS A 282 7.30 9.74 20.91
N VAL A 283 7.89 10.80 21.47
CA VAL A 283 8.41 11.94 20.69
C VAL A 283 9.51 11.48 19.74
N ASN A 284 10.51 10.76 20.26
CA ASN A 284 11.62 10.24 19.45
C ASN A 284 11.15 9.29 18.35
N ALA A 285 10.13 8.47 18.62
CA ALA A 285 9.54 7.60 17.61
C ALA A 285 8.78 8.40 16.52
N SER A 286 8.18 9.53 16.86
CA SER A 286 7.40 10.32 15.92
C SER A 286 8.26 11.18 14.98
N MET A 287 9.46 11.58 15.42
CA MET A 287 10.35 12.47 14.64
C MET A 287 10.69 11.95 13.23
N PRO A 288 11.10 10.67 13.03
CA PRO A 288 11.39 10.18 11.67
C PRO A 288 10.16 10.16 10.76
N ILE A 289 8.97 9.93 11.32
CA ILE A 289 7.71 9.99 10.56
C ILE A 289 7.44 11.44 10.14
N LEU A 290 7.60 12.41 11.05
CA LEU A 290 7.44 13.83 10.74
C LEU A 290 8.39 14.27 9.62
N PHE A 291 9.67 13.89 9.68
CA PHE A 291 10.62 14.17 8.60
C PHE A 291 10.24 13.50 7.29
N SER A 292 9.70 12.27 7.33
CA SER A 292 9.21 11.58 6.13
C SER A 292 8.02 12.32 5.49
N VAL A 293 7.12 12.88 6.31
CA VAL A 293 6.00 13.71 5.84
C VAL A 293 6.50 15.01 5.24
N ILE A 294 7.45 15.71 5.88
CA ILE A 294 8.05 16.93 5.34
C ILE A 294 8.70 16.63 3.98
N LEU A 295 9.49 15.56 3.89
CA LEU A 295 10.15 15.15 2.66
C LEU A 295 9.13 14.79 1.56
N PHE A 296 8.06 14.07 1.90
CA PHE A 296 6.94 13.81 0.98
C PHE A 296 6.36 15.12 0.46
N LEU A 297 5.96 16.04 1.34
CA LEU A 297 5.36 17.33 0.95
C LEU A 297 6.30 18.17 0.08
N THR A 298 7.59 18.22 0.42
CA THR A 298 8.61 18.90 -0.37
C THR A 298 8.77 18.25 -1.76
N TYR A 299 8.80 16.91 -1.83
CA TYR A 299 8.87 16.19 -3.11
C TYR A 299 7.64 16.45 -3.99
N ILE A 300 6.44 16.45 -3.39
CA ILE A 300 5.20 16.78 -4.09
C ILE A 300 5.20 18.21 -4.59
N TYR A 301 5.61 19.16 -3.74
CA TYR A 301 5.71 20.58 -4.12
C TYR A 301 6.68 20.78 -5.29
N ALA A 302 7.86 20.15 -5.25
CA ALA A 302 8.85 20.22 -6.32
C ALA A 302 8.36 19.61 -7.65
N ASN A 303 7.41 18.66 -7.59
CA ASN A 303 6.85 17.98 -8.77
C ASN A 303 5.40 18.39 -9.07
N LEU A 304 4.91 19.48 -8.47
CA LEU A 304 3.50 19.86 -8.53
C LEU A 304 3.02 20.08 -9.97
N TYR A 305 3.89 20.63 -10.83
CA TYR A 305 3.62 20.84 -12.25
C TYR A 305 3.36 19.55 -13.04
N LYS A 306 3.87 18.39 -12.59
CA LYS A 306 3.62 17.09 -13.23
C LYS A 306 2.21 16.56 -12.91
N ILE A 307 1.59 17.03 -11.82
CA ILE A 307 0.36 16.44 -11.26
C ILE A 307 -0.85 17.38 -11.21
N LEU A 308 -0.70 18.66 -11.58
CA LEU A 308 -1.83 19.60 -11.77
C LEU A 308 -2.26 19.67 -13.24
#